data_AF-W4SG05-F1
#
_entry.id   AF-W4SG05-F1
#
_cell.length_a   1.000
_cell.length_b   1.000
_cell.length_c   1.000
_cell.angle_alpha   90.00
_cell.angle_beta   90.00
_cell.angle_gamma   90.00
#
_symmetry.space_group_name_H-M   'P 1'
#
loop_
_entity.id
_entity.type
_entity.pdbx_description
1 polymer ?
#
loop_
_entity_poly.entity_id
_entity_poly.type
_entity_poly.pdbx_seq_one_letter_code
_entity_poly.pdbx_strand_id
1 'polypeptide(L)'
;GEWGTAAGNGARAGFRATAVGASNNALGDYTTALGYANFAGSEYSTAVGTQNWASGSHSVALGAFSSAYRADSMAMGNRATVNGIGSIALGANANVGCFVCSAEDGGAIIAYSEDGIAIGRNTLVHGEGSIALGANARVGRWLMGDGGEAGKVFDSVALGANSFADRDNVVSVGDASKGLTRQISNVAAGTEGTDAVNKAQLDAVATAAGSTGMHFKAQGTAEAVASGVQSTAVGAGATLRRGRRWRWARAAPPQGSAPRQWAWTASPAASAAPPSVARPMRSARTR
;
A
#
# COMPACT_ATOMS: atom_id res chain seq x y z
N GLY A 1 11.03 -39.93 -33.98
CA GLY A 1 9.81 -40.15 -34.74
C GLY A 1 10.01 -39.60 -36.13
N GLU A 2 8.95 -39.55 -36.93
CA GLU A 2 9.01 -38.92 -38.26
C GLU A 2 9.41 -37.44 -38.13
N TRP A 3 10.30 -36.99 -39.03
CA TRP A 3 10.88 -35.63 -39.06
C TRP A 3 11.57 -35.15 -37.77
N GLY A 4 11.92 -36.07 -36.86
CA GLY A 4 12.68 -35.75 -35.66
C GLY A 4 14.20 -35.76 -35.89
N THR A 5 14.93 -34.88 -35.21
CA THR A 5 16.39 -34.88 -35.15
C THR A 5 16.85 -35.42 -33.81
N ALA A 6 17.58 -36.54 -33.77
CA ALA A 6 18.21 -37.06 -32.55
C ALA A 6 19.72 -37.21 -32.79
N ALA A 7 20.53 -36.39 -32.13
CA ALA A 7 21.98 -36.35 -32.31
C ALA A 7 22.71 -36.39 -30.96
N GLY A 8 23.35 -37.52 -30.65
CA GLY A 8 24.15 -37.73 -29.44
C GLY A 8 23.84 -39.07 -28.75
N ASN A 9 24.73 -39.52 -27.86
CA ASN A 9 24.58 -40.79 -27.17
C ASN A 9 23.29 -40.80 -26.34
N GLY A 10 22.38 -41.74 -26.58
CA GLY A 10 21.13 -41.88 -25.84
C GLY A 10 20.07 -40.80 -26.13
N ALA A 11 20.28 -39.93 -27.12
CA ALA A 11 19.28 -38.93 -27.52
C ALA A 11 18.05 -39.59 -28.17
N ARG A 12 16.85 -39.16 -27.78
CA ARG A 12 15.56 -39.61 -28.33
C ARG A 12 14.73 -38.42 -28.75
N ALA A 13 14.22 -38.44 -29.97
CA ALA A 13 13.32 -37.42 -30.50
C ALA A 13 12.01 -38.06 -31.01
N GLY A 14 10.88 -37.45 -30.68
CA GLY A 14 9.52 -37.76 -31.14
C GLY A 14 9.23 -37.28 -32.57
N PHE A 15 7.98 -36.94 -32.87
CA PHE A 15 7.57 -36.38 -34.16
C PHE A 15 7.93 -34.89 -34.22
N ARG A 16 8.61 -34.46 -35.29
CA ARG A 16 9.08 -33.07 -35.49
C ARG A 16 9.86 -32.50 -34.29
N ALA A 17 10.44 -33.36 -33.47
CA ALA A 17 11.17 -32.97 -32.26
C ALA A 17 12.68 -32.89 -32.53
N THR A 18 13.40 -32.08 -31.75
CA THR A 18 14.86 -31.93 -31.82
C THR A 18 15.48 -32.33 -30.50
N ALA A 19 16.33 -33.36 -30.49
CA ALA A 19 17.13 -33.79 -29.35
C ALA A 19 18.62 -33.76 -29.73
N VAL A 20 19.41 -32.87 -29.14
CA VAL A 20 20.84 -32.70 -29.46
C VAL A 20 21.69 -32.70 -28.18
N GLY A 21 22.72 -33.54 -28.14
CA GLY A 21 23.56 -33.80 -26.97
C GLY A 21 23.29 -35.17 -26.35
N ALA A 22 23.81 -35.44 -25.16
CA ALA A 22 23.76 -36.78 -24.56
C ALA A 22 22.53 -36.97 -23.65
N SER A 23 21.87 -38.12 -23.77
CA SER A 23 20.75 -38.57 -22.94
C SER A 23 19.51 -37.66 -22.93
N ASN A 24 19.33 -36.82 -23.96
CA ASN A 24 18.14 -35.97 -24.07
C ASN A 24 16.92 -36.76 -24.56
N ASN A 25 15.76 -36.50 -23.97
CA ASN A 25 14.47 -37.10 -24.33
C ASN A 25 13.50 -36.00 -24.75
N ALA A 26 13.42 -35.71 -26.05
CA ALA A 26 12.41 -34.86 -26.66
C ALA A 26 11.25 -35.75 -27.13
N LEU A 27 10.35 -36.14 -26.22
CA LEU A 27 9.33 -37.17 -26.48
C LEU A 27 8.00 -36.62 -27.00
N GLY A 28 7.66 -35.38 -26.63
CA GLY A 28 6.45 -34.73 -27.15
C GLY A 28 6.62 -34.29 -28.61
N ASP A 29 5.51 -34.03 -29.28
CA ASP A 29 5.52 -33.50 -30.65
C ASP A 29 6.04 -32.05 -30.66
N TYR A 30 6.82 -31.71 -31.70
CA TYR A 30 7.42 -30.36 -31.85
C TYR A 30 8.35 -29.92 -30.70
N THR A 31 8.83 -30.86 -29.88
CA THR A 31 9.65 -30.54 -28.72
C THR A 31 11.10 -30.25 -29.07
N THR A 32 11.79 -29.52 -28.18
CA THR A 32 13.23 -29.29 -28.29
C THR A 32 13.93 -29.66 -26.98
N ALA A 33 14.93 -30.55 -27.03
CA ALA A 33 15.80 -30.91 -25.91
C ALA A 33 17.29 -30.77 -26.30
N LEU A 34 18.02 -29.85 -25.67
CA LEU A 34 19.42 -29.56 -26.01
C LEU A 34 20.33 -29.59 -24.78
N GLY A 35 21.42 -30.37 -24.83
CA GLY A 35 22.45 -30.42 -23.77
C GLY A 35 22.64 -31.82 -23.18
N TYR A 36 22.54 -31.97 -21.86
CA TYR A 36 22.73 -33.26 -21.17
C TYR A 36 21.51 -33.67 -20.35
N ALA A 37 20.97 -34.85 -20.59
CA ALA A 37 19.94 -35.49 -19.78
C ALA A 37 18.65 -34.66 -19.59
N ASN A 38 18.24 -33.87 -20.59
CA ASN A 38 17.01 -33.09 -20.52
C ASN A 38 15.78 -33.94 -20.91
N PHE A 39 14.62 -33.59 -20.36
CA PHE A 39 13.33 -34.18 -20.69
C PHE A 39 12.37 -33.09 -21.16
N ALA A 40 11.93 -33.18 -22.43
CA ALA A 40 10.85 -32.38 -23.01
C ALA A 40 9.73 -33.35 -23.41
N GLY A 41 8.74 -33.50 -22.51
CA GLY A 41 7.81 -34.63 -22.51
C GLY A 41 6.45 -34.38 -23.18
N SER A 42 6.08 -33.12 -23.39
CA SER A 42 4.74 -32.72 -23.85
C SER A 42 4.83 -31.83 -25.09
N GLU A 43 3.75 -31.69 -25.84
CA GLU A 43 3.71 -30.92 -27.10
C GLU A 43 4.30 -29.49 -26.94
N TYR A 44 5.12 -29.07 -27.90
CA TYR A 44 5.81 -27.76 -27.92
C TYR A 44 6.71 -27.45 -26.72
N SER A 45 6.98 -28.42 -25.85
CA SER A 45 7.88 -28.21 -24.71
C SER A 45 9.35 -28.06 -25.13
N THR A 46 10.08 -27.21 -24.42
CA THR A 46 11.50 -26.91 -24.69
C THR A 46 12.32 -27.10 -23.42
N ALA A 47 13.36 -27.93 -23.46
CA ALA A 47 14.28 -28.17 -22.35
C ALA A 47 15.75 -27.96 -22.80
N VAL A 48 16.46 -26.98 -22.23
CA VAL A 48 17.84 -26.66 -22.67
C VAL A 48 18.79 -26.50 -21.49
N GLY A 49 19.89 -27.27 -21.51
CA GLY A 49 20.96 -27.23 -20.53
C GLY A 49 21.25 -28.61 -19.94
N THR A 50 21.25 -28.76 -18.60
CA THR A 50 21.51 -30.05 -17.94
C THR A 50 20.36 -30.48 -17.03
N GLN A 51 19.85 -31.69 -17.21
CA GLN A 51 18.84 -32.30 -16.33
C GLN A 51 17.58 -31.46 -16.13
N ASN A 52 17.12 -30.76 -17.17
CA ASN A 52 15.87 -30.00 -17.11
C ASN A 52 14.66 -30.88 -17.41
N TRP A 53 13.49 -30.50 -16.87
CA TRP A 53 12.24 -31.24 -16.99
C TRP A 53 11.11 -30.31 -17.45
N ALA A 54 10.85 -30.26 -18.75
CA ALA A 54 9.71 -29.57 -19.35
C ALA A 54 8.61 -30.60 -19.65
N SER A 55 7.66 -30.79 -18.73
CA SER A 55 6.57 -31.78 -18.88
C SER A 55 5.20 -31.18 -19.12
N GLY A 56 5.05 -29.86 -19.07
CA GLY A 56 3.82 -29.18 -19.49
C GLY A 56 3.75 -28.99 -21.00
N SER A 57 2.54 -28.94 -21.57
CA SER A 57 2.36 -28.46 -22.95
C SER A 57 2.82 -26.99 -23.06
N HIS A 58 3.50 -26.61 -24.13
CA HIS A 58 4.12 -25.28 -24.32
C HIS A 58 5.11 -24.86 -23.22
N SER A 59 5.57 -25.80 -22.38
CA SER A 59 6.43 -25.46 -21.25
C SER A 59 7.89 -25.24 -21.66
N VAL A 60 8.61 -24.41 -20.92
CA VAL A 60 10.01 -24.06 -21.17
C VAL A 60 10.83 -24.28 -19.91
N ALA A 61 11.86 -25.12 -19.96
CA ALA A 61 12.80 -25.38 -18.87
C ALA A 61 14.25 -25.12 -19.32
N LEU A 62 14.86 -24.01 -18.90
CA LEU A 62 16.21 -23.61 -19.32
C LEU A 62 17.16 -23.50 -18.11
N GLY A 63 18.37 -24.06 -18.25
CA GLY A 63 19.43 -23.96 -17.25
C GLY A 63 19.89 -25.33 -16.75
N ALA A 64 19.91 -25.52 -15.44
CA ALA A 64 20.40 -26.75 -14.81
C ALA A 64 19.42 -27.20 -13.74
N PHE A 65 18.87 -28.41 -13.84
CA PHE A 65 17.87 -28.93 -12.89
C PHE A 65 16.58 -28.09 -12.82
N SER A 66 16.24 -27.36 -13.89
CA SER A 66 14.98 -26.60 -13.92
C SER A 66 13.79 -27.48 -14.27
N SER A 67 12.62 -27.17 -13.72
CA SER A 67 11.40 -27.95 -13.90
C SER A 67 10.19 -27.07 -14.21
N ALA A 68 9.58 -27.29 -15.38
CA ALA A 68 8.34 -26.66 -15.82
C ALA A 68 7.27 -27.76 -15.96
N TYR A 69 6.49 -27.97 -14.88
CA TYR A 69 5.62 -29.16 -14.76
C TYR A 69 4.21 -28.98 -15.34
N ARG A 70 3.80 -27.75 -15.66
CA ARG A 70 2.42 -27.41 -16.04
C ARG A 70 2.35 -26.74 -17.41
N ALA A 71 1.16 -26.74 -18.01
CA ALA A 71 0.95 -26.09 -19.30
C ALA A 71 1.34 -24.61 -19.24
N ASP A 72 1.93 -24.10 -20.33
CA ASP A 72 2.32 -22.71 -20.52
C ASP A 72 3.30 -22.18 -19.46
N SER A 73 3.97 -23.09 -18.74
CA SER A 73 4.91 -22.72 -17.66
C SER A 73 6.33 -22.50 -18.17
N MET A 74 7.04 -21.56 -17.55
CA MET A 74 8.43 -21.22 -17.89
C MET A 74 9.33 -21.24 -16.65
N ALA A 75 10.26 -22.18 -16.57
CA ALA A 75 11.30 -22.26 -15.55
C ALA A 75 12.67 -21.96 -16.17
N MET A 76 13.30 -20.85 -15.79
CA MET A 76 14.63 -20.49 -16.29
C MET A 76 15.59 -20.18 -15.12
N GLY A 77 16.66 -20.96 -15.01
CA GLY A 77 17.67 -20.81 -13.97
C GLY A 77 18.04 -22.15 -13.31
N ASN A 78 19.13 -22.16 -12.54
CA ASN A 78 19.51 -23.36 -11.81
C ASN A 78 18.44 -23.71 -10.75
N ARG A 79 17.84 -24.90 -10.86
CA ARG A 79 16.82 -25.38 -9.91
C ARG A 79 15.56 -24.49 -9.83
N ALA A 80 15.24 -23.77 -10.91
CA ALA A 80 13.98 -23.05 -11.02
C ALA A 80 12.83 -24.06 -11.18
N THR A 81 11.71 -23.85 -10.49
CA THR A 81 10.59 -24.80 -10.48
C THR A 81 9.26 -24.06 -10.65
N VAL A 82 8.44 -24.52 -11.59
CA VAL A 82 7.07 -24.04 -11.79
C VAL A 82 6.08 -25.20 -11.69
N ASN A 83 5.15 -25.08 -10.74
CA ASN A 83 4.04 -26.01 -10.51
C ASN A 83 2.66 -25.40 -10.82
N GLY A 84 2.60 -24.16 -11.31
CA GLY A 84 1.38 -23.45 -11.72
C GLY A 84 1.22 -23.39 -13.24
N ILE A 85 -0.02 -23.41 -13.73
CA ILE A 85 -0.36 -23.20 -15.14
C ILE A 85 -0.12 -21.73 -15.51
N GLY A 86 0.44 -21.45 -16.69
CA GLY A 86 0.72 -20.07 -17.15
C GLY A 86 1.83 -19.33 -16.38
N SER A 87 2.46 -20.02 -15.43
CA SER A 87 3.36 -19.40 -14.45
C SER A 87 4.82 -19.32 -14.92
N ILE A 88 5.56 -18.36 -14.38
CA ILE A 88 6.94 -18.04 -14.80
C ILE A 88 7.86 -17.99 -13.57
N ALA A 89 8.95 -18.74 -13.58
CA ALA A 89 10.03 -18.69 -12.58
C ALA A 89 11.39 -18.40 -13.24
N LEU A 90 11.95 -17.21 -13.00
CA LEU A 90 13.22 -16.75 -13.55
C LEU A 90 14.23 -16.49 -12.43
N GLY A 91 15.27 -17.32 -12.35
CA GLY A 91 16.35 -17.18 -11.37
C GLY A 91 16.68 -18.50 -10.68
N ALA A 92 17.86 -18.55 -10.05
CA ALA A 92 18.28 -19.75 -9.32
C ALA A 92 17.36 -20.01 -8.11
N ASN A 93 16.83 -21.23 -7.99
CA ASN A 93 15.83 -21.62 -6.99
C ASN A 93 14.56 -20.75 -6.99
N ALA A 94 14.21 -20.08 -8.10
CA ALA A 94 12.92 -19.43 -8.22
C ALA A 94 11.82 -20.49 -8.20
N ASN A 95 10.78 -20.28 -7.39
CA ASN A 95 9.71 -21.26 -7.20
C ASN A 95 8.33 -20.59 -7.34
N VAL A 96 7.50 -21.16 -8.21
CA VAL A 96 6.07 -20.85 -8.31
C VAL A 96 5.27 -22.12 -8.07
N GLY A 97 4.27 -22.03 -7.19
CA GLY A 97 3.40 -23.15 -6.85
C GLY A 97 3.99 -24.11 -5.86
N CYS A 98 3.12 -24.87 -5.20
CA CYS A 98 3.56 -25.89 -4.27
C CYS A 98 3.68 -27.27 -4.91
N PHE A 99 4.70 -28.00 -4.47
CA PHE A 99 5.02 -29.38 -4.82
C PHE A 99 3.97 -30.40 -4.33
N VAL A 100 3.22 -30.11 -3.27
CA VAL A 100 2.16 -30.97 -2.71
C VAL A 100 0.93 -30.13 -2.38
N CYS A 101 0.17 -29.79 -3.43
CA CYS A 101 -1.20 -29.27 -3.30
C CYS A 101 -2.15 -30.47 -3.39
N SER A 102 -2.30 -31.23 -2.31
CA SER A 102 -3.34 -32.26 -2.25
C SER A 102 -4.70 -31.57 -2.10
N ALA A 103 -5.56 -31.74 -3.10
CA ALA A 103 -6.99 -31.44 -2.94
C ALA A 103 -7.55 -32.39 -1.87
N GLU A 104 -8.18 -31.85 -0.84
CA GLU A 104 -8.72 -32.66 0.26
C GLU A 104 -9.96 -33.49 -0.16
N ASP A 105 -10.54 -33.24 -1.34
CA ASP A 105 -11.84 -33.79 -1.75
C ASP A 105 -11.86 -34.58 -3.07
N GLY A 106 -10.76 -35.24 -3.46
CA GLY A 106 -10.76 -36.15 -4.62
C GLY A 106 -11.08 -35.51 -5.99
N GLY A 107 -11.20 -34.18 -6.04
CA GLY A 107 -11.24 -33.36 -7.25
C GLY A 107 -9.83 -33.02 -7.74
N ALA A 108 -9.73 -32.55 -8.98
CA ALA A 108 -8.49 -32.22 -9.68
C ALA A 108 -7.43 -31.54 -8.80
N ILE A 109 -6.14 -31.82 -9.05
CA ILE A 109 -5.02 -31.08 -8.45
C ILE A 109 -5.23 -29.60 -8.79
N ILE A 110 -5.78 -28.84 -7.84
CA ILE A 110 -5.94 -27.40 -7.98
C ILE A 110 -4.53 -26.84 -7.80
N ALA A 111 -3.90 -26.41 -8.89
CA ALA A 111 -2.60 -25.77 -8.81
C ALA A 111 -2.84 -24.37 -8.26
N TYR A 112 -2.73 -24.17 -6.94
CA TYR A 112 -3.05 -22.90 -6.27
C TYR A 112 -2.08 -21.73 -6.59
N SER A 113 -1.40 -21.75 -7.74
CA SER A 113 -0.49 -20.69 -8.18
C SER A 113 -0.45 -20.60 -9.71
N GLU A 114 -1.62 -20.65 -10.34
CA GLU A 114 -1.78 -20.25 -11.74
C GLU A 114 -1.42 -18.77 -11.89
N ASP A 115 -0.91 -18.42 -13.07
CA ASP A 115 -0.52 -17.06 -13.44
C ASP A 115 0.48 -16.39 -12.48
N GLY A 116 1.28 -17.19 -11.77
CA GLY A 116 2.26 -16.73 -10.81
C GLY A 116 3.60 -16.36 -11.47
N ILE A 117 4.20 -15.24 -11.06
CA ILE A 117 5.48 -14.75 -11.62
C ILE A 117 6.52 -14.60 -10.51
N ALA A 118 7.61 -15.37 -10.57
CA ALA A 118 8.73 -15.29 -9.65
C ALA A 118 10.01 -14.90 -10.40
N ILE A 119 10.56 -13.71 -10.16
CA ILE A 119 11.77 -13.21 -10.82
C ILE A 119 12.81 -12.83 -9.78
N GLY A 120 13.89 -13.59 -9.70
CA GLY A 120 14.99 -13.41 -8.78
C GLY A 120 15.49 -14.74 -8.20
N ARG A 121 16.66 -14.71 -7.56
CA ARG A 121 17.17 -15.89 -6.86
C ARG A 121 16.32 -16.15 -5.60
N ASN A 122 15.95 -17.41 -5.36
CA ASN A 122 15.19 -17.86 -4.19
C ASN A 122 13.85 -17.14 -4.01
N THR A 123 13.22 -16.68 -5.10
CA THR A 123 11.85 -16.16 -5.03
C THR A 123 10.86 -17.28 -4.77
N LEU A 124 9.74 -16.95 -4.11
CA LEU A 124 8.70 -17.91 -3.77
C LEU A 124 7.31 -17.29 -4.00
N VAL A 125 6.51 -17.93 -4.84
CA VAL A 125 5.12 -17.53 -5.09
C VAL A 125 4.22 -18.73 -4.82
N HIS A 126 3.37 -18.60 -3.79
CA HIS A 126 2.34 -19.59 -3.47
C HIS A 126 0.92 -19.13 -3.79
N GLY A 127 0.75 -17.86 -4.13
CA GLY A 127 -0.53 -17.29 -4.51
C GLY A 127 -0.84 -17.44 -5.99
N GLU A 128 -2.10 -17.68 -6.31
CA GLU A 128 -2.65 -17.44 -7.64
C GLU A 128 -2.53 -15.94 -8.00
N GLY A 129 -2.27 -15.66 -9.28
CA GLY A 129 -2.16 -14.29 -9.82
C GLY A 129 -1.05 -13.44 -9.18
N SER A 130 -0.15 -14.07 -8.41
CA SER A 130 0.77 -13.36 -7.53
C SER A 130 2.17 -13.23 -8.13
N ILE A 131 2.86 -12.15 -7.74
CA ILE A 131 4.13 -11.75 -8.34
C ILE A 131 5.18 -11.53 -7.24
N ALA A 132 6.35 -12.17 -7.34
CA ALA A 132 7.51 -11.90 -6.52
C ALA A 132 8.69 -11.43 -7.38
N LEU A 133 9.16 -10.20 -7.15
CA LEU A 133 10.26 -9.58 -7.90
C LEU A 133 11.41 -9.21 -6.96
N GLY A 134 12.59 -9.79 -7.18
CA GLY A 134 13.80 -9.54 -6.41
C GLY A 134 14.24 -10.74 -5.57
N ALA A 135 15.54 -10.83 -5.27
CA ALA A 135 16.09 -11.97 -4.55
C ALA A 135 15.42 -12.18 -3.19
N ASN A 136 15.01 -13.41 -2.89
CA ASN A 136 14.26 -13.79 -1.70
C ASN A 136 12.90 -13.06 -1.51
N ALA A 137 12.32 -12.45 -2.55
CA ALA A 137 10.95 -11.93 -2.48
C ALA A 137 9.95 -13.07 -2.38
N ARG A 138 8.89 -12.89 -1.59
CA ARG A 138 7.94 -13.96 -1.26
C ARG A 138 6.50 -13.46 -1.25
N VAL A 139 5.59 -14.23 -1.85
CA VAL A 139 4.15 -14.03 -1.70
C VAL A 139 3.55 -15.26 -1.04
N GLY A 140 2.84 -15.03 0.06
CA GLY A 140 2.21 -16.07 0.85
C GLY A 140 3.20 -16.90 1.67
N ARG A 141 2.64 -17.68 2.60
CA ARG A 141 3.40 -18.61 3.44
C ARG A 141 2.89 -20.01 3.19
N TRP A 142 3.80 -20.93 2.88
CA TRP A 142 3.51 -22.34 2.99
C TRP A 142 3.58 -22.77 4.46
N LEU A 143 2.43 -22.90 5.12
CA LEU A 143 2.34 -23.57 6.42
C LEU A 143 1.96 -25.02 6.16
N MET A 144 2.89 -25.96 6.38
CA MET A 144 2.55 -27.37 6.55
C MET A 144 2.01 -27.53 7.97
N GLY A 145 0.71 -27.72 8.12
CA GLY A 145 0.05 -27.97 9.40
C GLY A 145 -1.45 -27.84 9.29
N ASP A 146 -2.15 -28.96 9.55
CA ASP A 146 -3.55 -29.07 9.97
C ASP A 146 -4.65 -28.25 9.27
N GLY A 147 -4.85 -28.43 7.96
CA GLY A 147 -6.14 -28.13 7.29
C GLY A 147 -6.64 -26.68 7.42
N GLY A 148 -5.78 -25.77 7.84
CA GLY A 148 -6.09 -24.36 7.99
C GLY A 148 -5.77 -23.60 6.72
N GLU A 149 -6.75 -22.84 6.22
CA GLU A 149 -6.63 -21.74 5.25
C GLU A 149 -5.59 -20.64 5.64
N ALA A 150 -4.76 -20.88 6.65
CA ALA A 150 -3.83 -19.93 7.22
C ALA A 150 -2.60 -19.76 6.31
N GLY A 151 -2.51 -18.61 5.64
CA GLY A 151 -1.30 -18.16 4.94
C GLY A 151 -1.38 -18.14 3.42
N LYS A 152 -2.56 -18.41 2.84
CA LYS A 152 -2.83 -18.16 1.42
C LYS A 152 -2.86 -16.64 1.18
N VAL A 153 -2.22 -16.24 0.09
CA VAL A 153 -2.15 -14.84 -0.35
C VAL A 153 -2.35 -14.83 -1.85
N PHE A 154 -3.39 -14.17 -2.34
CA PHE A 154 -3.77 -14.09 -3.75
C PHE A 154 -3.58 -12.68 -4.30
N ASP A 155 -3.44 -12.56 -5.63
CA ASP A 155 -3.45 -11.30 -6.37
C ASP A 155 -2.50 -10.23 -5.78
N SER A 156 -1.33 -10.65 -5.32
CA SER A 156 -0.43 -9.80 -4.56
C SER A 156 0.96 -9.73 -5.16
N VAL A 157 1.65 -8.62 -4.91
CA VAL A 157 2.98 -8.33 -5.43
C VAL A 157 3.95 -8.12 -4.28
N ALA A 158 4.98 -8.95 -4.19
CA ALA A 158 6.16 -8.68 -3.38
C ALA A 158 7.25 -8.04 -4.25
N LEU A 159 7.48 -6.73 -4.06
CA LEU A 159 8.37 -5.92 -4.89
C LEU A 159 9.66 -5.58 -4.13
N GLY A 160 10.78 -6.10 -4.62
CA GLY A 160 12.13 -5.87 -4.09
C GLY A 160 12.70 -7.05 -3.30
N ALA A 161 14.02 -7.06 -3.15
CA ALA A 161 14.71 -8.14 -2.45
C ALA A 161 14.25 -8.28 -1.00
N ASN A 162 13.95 -9.50 -0.56
CA ASN A 162 13.43 -9.83 0.77
C ASN A 162 12.05 -9.22 1.11
N SER A 163 11.32 -8.65 0.14
CA SER A 163 9.94 -8.21 0.36
C SER A 163 9.02 -9.41 0.58
N PHE A 164 8.00 -9.23 1.42
CA PHE A 164 7.03 -10.25 1.77
C PHE A 164 5.62 -9.69 1.67
N ALA A 165 4.80 -10.26 0.79
CA ALA A 165 3.37 -10.02 0.73
C ALA A 165 2.64 -11.11 1.52
N ASP A 166 1.96 -10.70 2.59
CA ASP A 166 1.35 -11.55 3.60
C ASP A 166 -0.19 -11.41 3.68
N ARG A 167 -0.78 -10.67 2.75
CA ARG A 167 -2.22 -10.39 2.65
C ARG A 167 -2.64 -10.34 1.19
N ASP A 168 -3.89 -10.71 0.90
CA ASP A 168 -4.47 -10.64 -0.45
C ASP A 168 -4.53 -9.21 -0.98
N ASN A 169 -4.48 -9.07 -2.31
CA ASN A 169 -4.65 -7.81 -3.03
C ASN A 169 -3.74 -6.66 -2.58
N VAL A 170 -2.46 -6.95 -2.25
CA VAL A 170 -1.50 -5.91 -1.84
C VAL A 170 -0.25 -5.88 -2.70
N VAL A 171 0.35 -4.69 -2.79
CA VAL A 171 1.75 -4.52 -3.20
C VAL A 171 2.59 -4.28 -1.95
N SER A 172 3.39 -5.27 -1.57
CA SER A 172 4.37 -5.14 -0.50
C SER A 172 5.72 -4.73 -1.06
N VAL A 173 6.20 -3.54 -0.66
CA VAL A 173 7.54 -3.04 -1.00
C VAL A 173 8.59 -3.37 0.08
N GLY A 174 8.29 -4.28 1.01
CA GLY A 174 9.15 -4.59 2.15
C GLY A 174 8.67 -5.77 2.99
N ASP A 175 9.14 -5.85 4.22
CA ASP A 175 8.71 -6.80 5.23
C ASP A 175 8.75 -6.10 6.60
N ALA A 176 7.62 -5.53 7.01
CA ALA A 176 7.50 -4.77 8.24
C ALA A 176 7.80 -5.62 9.49
N SER A 177 7.53 -6.92 9.44
CA SER A 177 7.81 -7.85 10.54
C SER A 177 9.33 -7.97 10.82
N LYS A 178 10.16 -7.65 9.82
CA LYS A 178 11.62 -7.63 9.91
C LYS A 178 12.20 -6.20 9.96
N GLY A 179 11.35 -5.18 10.11
CA GLY A 179 11.77 -3.78 10.05
C GLY A 179 12.24 -3.32 8.65
N LEU A 180 11.99 -4.12 7.60
CA LEU A 180 12.35 -3.78 6.23
C LEU A 180 11.22 -2.96 5.62
N THR A 181 11.35 -1.63 5.66
CA THR A 181 10.44 -0.73 4.93
C THR A 181 11.22 0.02 3.86
N ARG A 182 10.54 0.42 2.80
CA ARG A 182 11.12 1.20 1.71
C ARG A 182 10.32 2.48 1.53
N GLN A 183 11.04 3.56 1.27
CA GLN A 183 10.42 4.78 0.77
C GLN A 183 9.99 4.57 -0.68
N ILE A 184 8.80 5.04 -1.02
CA ILE A 184 8.34 5.17 -2.40
C ILE A 184 8.62 6.62 -2.80
N SER A 185 9.58 6.83 -3.69
CA SER A 185 10.02 8.15 -4.13
C SER A 185 9.50 8.49 -5.53
N ASN A 186 9.54 9.77 -5.90
CA ASN A 186 9.02 10.29 -7.17
C ASN A 186 7.51 10.07 -7.37
N VAL A 187 6.75 10.10 -6.27
CA VAL A 187 5.28 10.06 -6.28
C VAL A 187 4.74 11.46 -6.55
N ALA A 188 4.13 11.65 -7.72
CA ALA A 188 3.40 12.87 -8.06
C ALA A 188 2.22 13.10 -7.09
N ALA A 189 1.71 14.32 -7.02
CA ALA A 189 0.56 14.61 -6.17
C ALA A 189 -0.67 13.87 -6.69
N GLY A 190 -1.36 13.13 -5.81
CA GLY A 190 -2.58 12.42 -6.17
C GLY A 190 -3.72 13.37 -6.50
N THR A 191 -4.54 13.00 -7.47
CA THR A 191 -5.66 13.81 -7.99
C THR A 191 -7.01 13.10 -7.84
N GLU A 192 -7.03 11.77 -7.90
CA GLU A 192 -8.22 10.95 -7.73
C GLU A 192 -8.29 10.34 -6.31
N GLY A 193 -9.45 9.78 -5.95
CA GLY A 193 -9.68 9.21 -4.62
C GLY A 193 -8.83 7.99 -4.27
N THR A 194 -8.23 7.33 -5.27
CA THR A 194 -7.40 6.12 -5.11
C THR A 194 -5.92 6.38 -5.40
N ASP A 195 -5.52 7.61 -5.65
CA ASP A 195 -4.11 7.96 -5.86
C ASP A 195 -3.35 7.98 -4.53
N ALA A 196 -2.06 7.62 -4.59
CA ALA A 196 -1.17 7.78 -3.45
C ALA A 196 -0.94 9.27 -3.13
N VAL A 197 -0.98 9.63 -1.85
CA VAL A 197 -0.67 10.97 -1.36
C VAL A 197 0.83 11.10 -1.13
N ASN A 198 1.44 12.17 -1.63
CA ASN A 198 2.86 12.45 -1.37
C ASN A 198 3.08 13.37 -0.15
N LYS A 199 4.34 13.50 0.30
CA LYS A 199 4.67 14.32 1.49
C LYS A 199 4.23 15.78 1.36
N ALA A 200 4.32 16.38 0.17
CA ALA A 200 3.96 17.78 -0.04
C ALA A 200 2.47 18.05 0.21
N GLN A 201 1.61 17.13 -0.22
CA GLN A 201 0.17 17.19 0.07
C GLN A 201 -0.11 17.06 1.58
N LEU A 202 0.61 16.17 2.26
CA LEU A 202 0.50 16.02 3.72
C LEU A 202 1.00 17.27 4.49
N ASP A 203 2.10 17.87 4.05
CA ASP A 203 2.65 19.10 4.65
C ASP A 203 1.67 20.29 4.50
N ALA A 204 0.95 20.37 3.37
CA ALA A 204 -0.09 21.36 3.15
C ALA A 204 -1.26 21.18 4.13
N VAL A 205 -1.69 19.93 4.37
CA VAL A 205 -2.69 19.59 5.39
C VAL A 205 -2.19 19.95 6.80
N ALA A 206 -0.93 19.64 7.13
CA ALA A 206 -0.33 19.97 8.43
C ALA A 206 -0.28 21.49 8.67
N THR A 207 0.03 22.27 7.64
CA THR A 207 0.03 23.74 7.70
C THR A 207 -1.38 24.28 7.96
N ALA A 208 -2.38 23.76 7.26
CA ALA A 208 -3.78 24.13 7.48
C ALA A 208 -4.22 23.77 8.92
N ALA A 209 -3.90 22.57 9.41
CA ALA A 209 -4.21 22.13 10.76
C ALA A 209 -3.57 23.03 11.83
N GLY A 210 -2.28 23.39 11.67
CA GLY A 210 -1.59 24.31 12.59
C GLY A 210 -2.28 25.68 12.70
N SER A 211 -2.81 26.21 11.59
CA SER A 211 -3.56 27.48 11.59
C SER A 211 -4.91 27.40 12.33
N THR A 212 -5.52 26.21 12.39
CA THR A 212 -6.78 26.00 13.12
C THR A 212 -6.59 25.88 14.63
N GLY A 213 -5.47 25.29 15.08
CA GLY A 213 -5.16 25.14 16.51
C GLY A 213 -4.75 26.44 17.22
N MET A 214 -4.27 27.44 16.49
CA MET A 214 -3.74 28.69 17.06
C MET A 214 -4.80 29.78 17.31
N HIS A 215 -6.06 29.56 16.92
CA HIS A 215 -7.12 30.56 17.08
C HIS A 215 -8.41 29.96 17.63
N PHE A 216 -8.93 30.54 18.73
CA PHE A 216 -10.32 30.37 19.13
C PHE A 216 -11.23 30.96 18.03
N LYS A 217 -11.87 30.09 17.22
CA LYS A 217 -12.76 30.51 16.12
C LYS A 217 -14.18 30.74 16.66
N ALA A 218 -14.47 31.93 17.16
CA ALA A 218 -15.85 32.35 17.43
C ALA A 218 -16.50 32.81 16.11
N GLN A 219 -17.29 31.94 15.46
CA GLN A 219 -18.02 32.25 14.23
C GLN A 219 -19.49 32.59 14.53
N GLY A 220 -20.01 33.64 13.88
CA GLY A 220 -21.40 34.10 14.00
C GLY A 220 -21.56 35.53 13.47
N THR A 221 -22.72 35.87 12.89
CA THR A 221 -23.07 37.24 12.45
C THR A 221 -23.80 38.05 13.53
N ALA A 222 -24.13 37.43 14.65
CA ALA A 222 -24.87 38.01 15.77
C ALA A 222 -23.95 38.48 16.90
N GLU A 223 -24.43 39.45 17.70
CA GLU A 223 -23.71 40.06 18.82
C GLU A 223 -23.48 39.05 19.97
N ALA A 224 -22.22 38.83 20.35
CA ALA A 224 -21.86 38.01 21.51
C ALA A 224 -21.95 38.84 22.80
N VAL A 225 -22.92 38.53 23.68
CA VAL A 225 -23.16 39.28 24.93
C VAL A 225 -22.79 38.43 26.15
N ALA A 226 -21.92 38.96 27.01
CA ALA A 226 -21.59 38.35 28.29
C ALA A 226 -21.84 39.34 29.45
N SER A 227 -22.70 38.96 30.41
CA SER A 227 -23.06 39.81 31.56
C SER A 227 -22.57 39.23 32.90
N GLY A 228 -22.02 40.08 33.77
CA GLY A 228 -21.55 39.69 35.09
C GLY A 228 -20.23 40.37 35.45
N VAL A 229 -19.73 40.13 36.67
CA VAL A 229 -18.36 40.50 37.05
C VAL A 229 -17.44 39.39 36.55
N GLN A 230 -16.35 39.75 35.86
CA GLN A 230 -15.38 38.82 35.23
C GLN A 230 -15.91 37.98 34.04
N SER A 231 -16.92 38.45 33.30
CA SER A 231 -17.38 37.78 32.09
C SER A 231 -16.50 38.09 30.86
N THR A 232 -16.41 37.15 29.92
CA THR A 232 -15.69 37.29 28.64
C THR A 232 -16.64 37.00 27.47
N ALA A 233 -16.74 37.92 26.52
CA ALA A 233 -17.41 37.71 25.24
C ALA A 233 -16.36 37.64 24.12
N VAL A 234 -16.51 36.68 23.20
CA VAL A 234 -15.59 36.46 22.07
C VAL A 234 -16.40 36.16 20.81
N GLY A 235 -16.08 36.84 19.70
CA GLY A 235 -16.83 36.77 18.43
C GLY A 235 -16.97 38.14 17.74
N ALA A 236 -17.55 38.18 16.54
CA ALA A 236 -17.86 39.43 15.84
C ALA A 236 -18.95 40.20 16.61
N GLY A 237 -18.71 41.49 16.89
CA GLY A 237 -19.63 42.29 17.71
C GLY A 237 -19.60 41.96 19.21
N ALA A 238 -18.52 41.39 19.74
CA ALA A 238 -18.43 41.15 21.18
C ALA A 238 -18.45 42.46 21.99
N THR A 239 -19.42 42.60 22.89
CA THR A 239 -19.61 43.82 23.70
C THR A 239 -19.60 43.50 25.19
N LEU A 240 -18.77 44.21 25.95
CA LEU A 240 -18.62 44.03 27.40
C LEU A 240 -19.46 45.07 28.16
N ARG A 241 -20.59 44.64 28.77
CA ARG A 241 -21.37 45.49 29.68
C ARG A 241 -20.95 45.22 31.12
N ARG A 242 -20.19 46.15 31.72
CA ARG A 242 -19.87 46.09 33.16
C ARG A 242 -21.17 46.13 33.98
N GLY A 243 -21.39 45.09 34.78
CA GLY A 243 -22.44 45.09 35.80
C GLY A 243 -22.23 46.26 36.78
N ARG A 244 -23.32 46.92 37.16
CA ARG A 244 -23.26 48.08 38.06
C ARG A 244 -22.69 47.65 39.41
N ARG A 245 -21.57 48.28 39.80
CA ARG A 245 -21.02 48.14 41.14
C ARG A 245 -21.91 48.89 42.11
N TRP A 246 -22.58 48.14 42.98
CA TRP A 246 -23.31 48.70 44.09
C TRP A 246 -22.33 49.08 45.18
N ARG A 247 -22.24 50.36 45.51
CA ARG A 247 -21.54 50.85 46.72
C ARG A 247 -22.58 51.32 47.71
N TRP A 248 -22.31 51.07 48.99
CA TRP A 248 -23.02 51.75 50.06
C TRP A 248 -22.61 53.23 50.06
N ALA A 249 -23.55 54.12 49.75
CA ALA A 249 -23.36 55.56 49.88
C ALA A 249 -24.42 56.10 50.85
N ARG A 250 -23.98 56.93 51.80
CA ARG A 250 -24.88 57.62 52.73
C ARG A 250 -25.53 58.80 51.99
N ALA A 251 -26.83 58.73 51.74
CA ALA A 251 -27.60 59.88 51.30
C ALA A 251 -27.83 60.84 52.48
N ALA A 252 -27.58 62.14 52.28
CA ALA A 252 -27.94 63.17 53.24
C ALA A 252 -29.45 63.39 53.20
N PRO A 253 -30.16 63.39 54.35
CA PRO A 253 -31.61 63.53 54.36
C PRO A 253 -32.04 64.96 53.96
N PRO A 254 -33.15 65.13 53.22
CA PRO A 254 -33.84 66.42 53.13
C PRO A 254 -34.34 66.83 54.52
N GLN A 255 -34.34 68.14 54.80
CA GLN A 255 -34.83 68.67 56.07
C GLN A 255 -36.34 68.39 56.21
N GLY A 256 -36.70 67.49 57.12
CA GLY A 256 -38.09 67.22 57.53
C GLY A 256 -38.54 65.76 57.41
N SER A 257 -38.41 65.03 58.53
CA SER A 257 -39.19 63.83 58.94
C SER A 257 -39.30 62.58 58.04
N ALA A 258 -38.44 61.57 58.31
CA ALA A 258 -38.73 60.10 58.39
C ALA A 258 -37.41 59.29 58.57
N PRO A 259 -37.41 58.06 59.12
CA PRO A 259 -36.19 57.34 59.54
C PRO A 259 -35.30 56.90 58.38
N ARG A 260 -33.99 56.83 58.66
CA ARG A 260 -32.90 56.55 57.70
C ARG A 260 -33.12 55.22 56.96
N GLN A 261 -33.46 55.29 55.69
CA GLN A 261 -33.48 54.13 54.82
C GLN A 261 -32.13 53.99 54.11
N TRP A 262 -31.51 52.82 54.27
CA TRP A 262 -30.36 52.44 53.48
C TRP A 262 -30.84 52.05 52.09
N ALA A 263 -30.45 52.84 51.08
CA ALA A 263 -30.84 52.60 49.70
C ALA A 263 -29.62 52.14 48.89
N TRP A 264 -29.81 51.07 48.12
CA TRP A 264 -28.88 50.68 47.07
C TRP A 264 -28.81 51.81 46.03
N THR A 265 -27.66 52.47 45.90
CA THR A 265 -27.43 53.44 44.82
C THR A 265 -26.42 52.85 43.85
N ALA A 266 -26.83 52.76 42.58
CA ALA A 266 -25.96 52.25 41.53
C ALA A 266 -25.07 53.40 41.04
N SER A 267 -23.76 53.22 41.02
CA SER A 267 -22.88 54.21 40.37
C SER A 267 -23.14 54.21 38.85
N PRO A 268 -23.18 55.38 38.18
CA PRO A 268 -23.38 55.45 36.74
C PRO A 268 -22.25 54.72 36.00
N ALA A 269 -22.61 53.97 34.95
CA ALA A 269 -21.63 53.30 34.11
C ALA A 269 -20.79 54.36 33.40
N ALA A 270 -19.47 54.34 33.57
CA ALA A 270 -18.57 55.15 32.76
C ALA A 270 -18.71 54.71 31.30
N SER A 271 -19.28 55.57 30.45
CA SER A 271 -19.34 55.33 29.01
C SER A 271 -17.91 55.43 28.45
N ALA A 272 -17.34 54.31 28.02
CA ALA A 272 -16.16 54.37 27.18
C ALA A 272 -16.57 55.02 25.85
N ALA A 273 -15.96 56.17 25.53
CA ALA A 273 -16.16 56.83 24.25
C ALA A 273 -15.67 55.92 23.10
N PRO A 274 -16.35 55.90 21.94
CA PRO A 274 -15.86 55.14 20.79
C PRO A 274 -14.52 55.71 20.31
N PRO A 275 -13.58 54.88 19.82
CA PRO A 275 -12.32 55.37 19.27
C PRO A 275 -12.62 56.24 18.03
N SER A 276 -12.02 57.43 17.99
CA SER A 276 -12.18 58.39 16.91
C SER A 276 -11.72 57.79 15.58
N VAL A 277 -12.62 57.75 14.60
CA VAL A 277 -12.28 57.46 13.20
C VAL A 277 -11.41 58.60 12.69
N ALA A 278 -10.13 58.33 12.43
CA ALA A 278 -9.23 59.28 11.79
C ALA A 278 -9.70 59.53 10.34
N ARG A 279 -10.27 60.71 10.07
CA ARG A 279 -10.51 61.20 8.70
C ARG A 279 -9.17 61.64 8.08
N PRO A 280 -8.89 61.30 6.81
CA PRO A 280 -7.68 61.76 6.12
C PRO A 280 -7.77 63.27 5.83
N MET A 281 -6.76 64.04 6.22
CA MET A 281 -6.60 65.44 5.82
C MET A 281 -6.10 65.52 4.38
N ARG A 282 -6.76 66.33 3.56
CA ARG A 282 -6.37 66.68 2.19
C ARG A 282 -6.16 68.19 2.06
N SER A 283 -5.04 68.57 1.44
CA SER A 283 -4.69 69.88 0.83
C SER A 283 -4.26 71.01 1.79
N ALA A 284 -3.35 71.96 1.47
CA ALA A 284 -2.67 72.34 0.24
C ALA A 284 -1.42 73.21 0.53
N ARG A 285 -0.42 73.09 -0.36
CA ARG A 285 0.52 74.08 -0.95
C ARG A 285 0.84 75.45 -0.29
N THR A 286 2.14 75.78 -0.50
CA THR A 286 2.82 77.08 -0.76
C THR A 286 3.19 78.02 0.39
N ARG A 287 4.50 78.11 0.66
CA ARG A 287 5.39 79.11 0.03
C ARG A 287 6.57 78.41 -0.62
#